data_AF-A0A7Y3PPT4-F1
#
_entry.id   AF-A0A7Y3PPT4-F1
#
_cell.length_a   1.000
_cell.length_b   1.000
_cell.length_c   1.000
_cell.angle_alpha   90.00
_cell.angle_beta   90.00
_cell.angle_gamma   90.00
#
_symmetry.space_group_name_H-M   'P 1'
#
loop_
_entity.id
_entity.type
_entity.pdbx_description
1 polymer ?
#
loop_
_entity_poly.entity_id
_entity_poly.type
_entity_poly.pdbx_seq_one_letter_code
_entity_poly.pdbx_strand_id
1 'polypeptide(L)'
;MERVDLPDLPDDLVCLQADWYRTYDALAVPRPARATVLRRRLYVLSVRLRWHPYWSHTAVAVPAARAELRRQGRELWVLEGAR
;
A
#
# COMPACT_ATOMS: atom_id res chain seq x y z
N MET A 1 -10.42 -17.71 17.84
CA MET A 1 -10.55 -16.60 16.89
C MET A 1 -9.72 -16.98 15.68
N GLU A 2 -10.34 -17.70 14.75
CA GLU A 2 -9.69 -18.24 13.56
C GLU A 2 -9.15 -17.08 12.74
N ARG A 3 -7.84 -17.04 12.51
CA ARG A 3 -7.27 -16.14 11.51
C ARG A 3 -7.84 -16.64 10.19
N VAL A 4 -8.83 -15.93 9.69
CA VAL A 4 -9.23 -16.10 8.29
C VAL A 4 -8.02 -15.64 7.51
N ASP A 5 -7.22 -16.59 7.04
CA ASP A 5 -6.20 -16.36 6.03
C ASP A 5 -6.95 -15.84 4.80
N LEU A 6 -7.02 -14.52 4.70
CA LEU A 6 -7.50 -13.86 3.50
C LEU A 6 -6.64 -14.39 2.35
N PRO A 7 -7.22 -14.70 1.18
CA PRO A 7 -6.46 -15.22 0.06
C PRO A 7 -5.24 -14.34 -0.19
N ASP A 8 -4.11 -14.98 -0.49
CA ASP A 8 -2.83 -14.30 -0.67
C ASP A 8 -3.02 -13.07 -1.54
N LEU A 9 -2.79 -11.91 -0.93
CA LEU A 9 -2.85 -10.65 -1.65
C LEU A 9 -1.75 -10.69 -2.71
N PRO A 10 -2.02 -10.23 -3.94
CA PRO A 10 -0.98 -10.17 -4.96
C PRO A 10 0.22 -9.34 -4.47
N ASP A 11 1.43 -9.87 -4.67
CA ASP A 11 2.66 -9.22 -4.23
C ASP A 11 2.79 -7.78 -4.78
N ASP A 12 2.36 -7.56 -6.02
CA ASP A 12 2.38 -6.24 -6.64
C ASP A 12 1.43 -5.24 -5.93
N LEU A 13 0.28 -5.71 -5.46
CA LEU A 13 -0.64 -4.91 -4.66
C LEU A 13 -0.03 -4.55 -3.29
N VAL A 14 0.64 -5.50 -2.63
CA VAL A 14 1.35 -5.28 -1.37
C VAL A 14 2.50 -4.30 -1.55
N CYS A 15 3.28 -4.46 -2.61
CA CYS A 15 4.36 -3.55 -3.00
C CYS A 15 3.84 -2.14 -3.26
N LEU A 16 2.71 -1.99 -3.97
CA LEU A 16 2.07 -0.69 -4.20
C LEU A 16 1.67 0.01 -2.89
N GLN A 17 1.17 -0.74 -1.91
CA GLN A 17 0.81 -0.20 -0.60
C GLN A 17 2.04 0.21 0.21
N ALA A 18 3.12 -0.58 0.17
CA ALA A 18 4.39 -0.22 0.82
C ALA A 18 5.00 1.05 0.19
N ASP A 19 4.99 1.15 -1.14
CA ASP A 19 5.45 2.34 -1.86
C ASP A 19 4.62 3.58 -1.55
N TRP A 20 3.32 3.39 -1.32
CA TRP A 20 2.43 4.47 -0.88
C TRP A 20 2.85 4.97 0.51
N TYR A 21 3.14 4.07 1.46
CA TYR A 21 3.64 4.44 2.78
C TYR A 21 4.98 5.18 2.71
N ARG A 22 5.95 4.68 1.92
CA ARG A 22 7.25 5.34 1.70
C ARG A 22 7.08 6.76 1.16
N THR A 23 6.21 6.92 0.16
CA THR A 23 5.97 8.22 -0.48
C THR A 23 5.29 9.18 0.47
N TYR A 24 4.34 8.68 1.28
CA TYR A 24 3.65 9.49 2.27
C TYR A 24 4.59 9.94 3.39
N ASP A 25 5.43 9.05 3.91
CA ASP A 25 6.43 9.36 4.95
C ASP A 25 7.45 10.40 4.47
N ALA A 26 7.99 10.21 3.26
CA ALA A 26 8.88 11.19 2.62
C ALA A 26 8.22 12.55 2.38
N LEU A 27 6.88 12.61 2.26
CA LEU A 27 6.14 13.86 2.13
C LEU A 27 5.84 14.50 3.51
N ALA A 28 5.78 13.70 4.57
CA ALA A 28 5.45 14.13 5.92
C ALA A 28 6.61 14.85 6.63
N VAL A 29 7.85 14.71 6.14
CA VAL A 29 9.00 15.44 6.69
C VAL A 29 8.86 16.96 6.47
N PRO A 30 9.34 17.81 7.39
CA PRO A 30 9.33 19.25 7.19
C PRO A 30 10.16 19.67 5.96
N ARG A 31 9.56 20.48 5.07
CA ARG A 31 10.19 20.97 3.82
C ARG A 31 10.84 19.85 2.99
N PRO A 32 10.04 18.88 2.50
CA PRO A 32 10.58 17.74 1.79
C PRO A 32 11.24 18.17 0.48
N ALA A 33 12.44 17.67 0.22
CA ALA A 33 13.06 17.81 -1.09
C ALA A 33 12.14 17.17 -2.16
N ARG A 34 11.99 17.83 -3.31
CA ARG A 34 11.19 17.31 -4.43
C ARG A 34 9.71 17.08 -4.10
N ALA A 35 9.13 17.92 -3.23
CA ALA A 35 7.73 17.82 -2.78
C ALA A 35 6.69 17.65 -3.91
N THR A 36 6.88 18.32 -5.05
CA THR A 36 6.00 18.17 -6.23
C THR A 36 6.07 16.78 -6.84
N VAL A 37 7.28 16.20 -6.92
CA VAL A 37 7.49 14.84 -7.43
C VAL A 37 6.84 13.82 -6.49
N LEU A 38 7.02 13.99 -5.17
CA LEU A 38 6.40 13.12 -4.16
C LEU A 38 4.87 13.17 -4.22
N ARG A 39 4.27 14.37 -4.32
CA ARG A 39 2.81 14.51 -4.49
C ARG A 39 2.30 13.83 -5.76
N ARG A 40 3.01 13.99 -6.89
CA ARG A 40 2.65 13.33 -8.14
C ARG A 40 2.75 11.81 -8.02
N ARG A 41 3.80 11.29 -7.39
CA ARG A 41 3.95 9.86 -7.11
C ARG A 41 2.82 9.35 -6.23
N LEU A 42 2.47 10.06 -5.16
CA LEU A 42 1.38 9.70 -4.26
C LEU A 42 0.03 9.62 -4.99
N TYR A 43 -0.24 10.57 -5.90
CA TYR A 43 -1.43 10.54 -6.75
C TYR A 43 -1.46 9.29 -7.63
N VAL A 44 -0.39 9.00 -8.37
CA VAL A 44 -0.29 7.81 -9.23
C VAL A 44 -0.49 6.52 -8.44
N LEU A 45 0.17 6.38 -7.29
CA LEU A 45 0.02 5.22 -6.41
C LEU A 45 -1.42 5.08 -5.89
N SER A 46 -2.06 6.18 -5.51
CA SER A 46 -3.45 6.18 -5.05
C SER A 46 -4.42 5.73 -6.15
N VAL A 47 -4.19 6.15 -7.40
CA VAL A 47 -4.95 5.68 -8.57
C VAL A 47 -4.73 4.19 -8.78
N ARG A 48 -3.48 3.70 -8.78
CA ARG A 48 -3.16 2.28 -8.96
C ARG A 48 -3.78 1.39 -7.87
N LEU A 49 -3.72 1.80 -6.60
CA LEU A 49 -4.33 1.08 -5.48
C LEU A 49 -5.86 1.06 -5.53
N ARG A 50 -6.49 2.11 -6.09
CA ARG A 50 -7.94 2.18 -6.24
C ARG A 50 -8.43 1.27 -7.37
N TRP A 51 -7.75 1.30 -8.51
CA TRP A 51 -8.15 0.59 -9.73
C TRP A 51 -7.44 -0.75 -9.95
N HIS A 52 -6.85 -1.32 -8.89
CA HIS A 52 -6.14 -2.59 -8.99
C HIS A 52 -7.09 -3.72 -9.43
N PRO A 53 -6.72 -4.57 -10.40
CA PRO A 53 -7.58 -5.65 -10.90
C PRO A 53 -8.07 -6.60 -9.80
N TYR A 54 -7.26 -6.81 -8.76
CA TYR A 54 -7.65 -7.61 -7.59
C TYR A 54 -9.03 -7.24 -7.02
N TRP A 55 -9.37 -5.95 -6.97
CA TRP A 55 -10.65 -5.50 -6.43
C TRP A 55 -11.86 -5.87 -7.29
N SER A 56 -11.64 -6.06 -8.60
CA SER A 56 -12.68 -6.45 -9.55
C SER A 56 -12.89 -7.97 -9.59
N HIS A 57 -11.89 -8.75 -9.18
CA HIS A 57 -11.89 -10.21 -9.30
C HIS A 57 -12.03 -10.96 -7.96
N THR A 58 -12.02 -10.25 -6.82
CA THR A 58 -12.08 -10.90 -5.51
C THR A 58 -13.50 -11.13 -5.02
N ALA A 59 -13.79 -12.36 -4.56
CA ALA A 59 -15.02 -12.71 -3.85
C ALA A 59 -14.99 -12.31 -2.35
N VAL A 60 -13.85 -11.81 -1.88
CA VAL A 60 -13.61 -11.45 -0.48
C VAL A 60 -14.31 -10.13 -0.15
N ALA A 61 -14.81 -10.02 1.09
CA ALA A 61 -15.27 -8.75 1.64
C ALA A 61 -14.15 -7.69 1.53
N VAL A 62 -14.36 -6.70 0.67
CA VAL A 62 -13.41 -5.61 0.38
C VAL A 62 -12.84 -4.95 1.65
N PRO A 63 -13.58 -4.75 2.76
CA PRO A 63 -13.01 -4.18 3.99
C PRO A 63 -11.91 -5.04 4.62
N ALA A 64 -12.08 -6.37 4.69
CA ALA A 64 -11.10 -7.28 5.29
C ALA A 64 -9.83 -7.33 4.46
N ALA A 65 -9.96 -7.46 3.12
CA ALA A 65 -8.83 -7.41 2.21
C ALA A 65 -8.07 -6.07 2.26
N ARG A 66 -8.78 -4.94 2.43
CA ARG A 66 -8.15 -3.62 2.61
C ARG A 66 -7.43 -3.46 3.95
N ALA A 67 -7.89 -4.14 5.01
CA ALA A 67 -7.21 -4.13 6.30
C ALA A 67 -5.91 -4.94 6.22
N GLU A 68 -5.98 -6.12 5.62
CA GLU A 68 -4.82 -6.99 5.44
C GLU A 68 -3.76 -6.38 4.51
N LEU A 69 -4.18 -5.72 3.44
CA LEU A 69 -3.27 -4.98 2.56
C LEU A 69 -2.47 -3.92 3.32
N ARG A 70 -3.14 -3.16 4.21
CA ARG A 70 -2.47 -2.15 5.03
C ARG A 70 -1.49 -2.77 6.02
N ARG A 71 -1.80 -3.94 6.56
CA ARG A 71 -0.92 -4.69 7.46
C ARG A 71 0.34 -5.15 6.72
N GLN A 72 0.18 -5.93 5.64
CA GLN A 72 1.30 -6.46 4.88
C GLN A 72 2.16 -5.36 4.24
N GLY A 73 1.53 -4.32 3.67
CA GLY A 73 2.27 -3.20 3.10
C GLY A 73 3.08 -2.41 4.14
N ARG A 74 2.60 -2.33 5.38
CA ARG A 74 3.35 -1.72 6.49
C ARG A 74 4.52 -2.59 6.91
N GLU A 75 4.33 -3.91 7.02
CA GLU A 75 5.38 -4.86 7.35
C GLU A 75 6.50 -4.83 6.31
N LEU A 76 6.15 -4.87 5.02
CA LEU A 76 7.12 -4.76 3.93
C LEU A 76 7.88 -3.43 3.96
N TRP A 77 7.19 -2.32 4.21
CA TRP A 77 7.84 -1.02 4.35
C TRP A 77 8.85 -0.98 5.50
N VAL A 78 8.48 -1.50 6.69
CA VAL A 78 9.37 -1.53 7.87
C VAL A 78 10.58 -2.43 7.62
N LEU A 79 10.38 -3.60 7.03
CA LEU A 79 11.46 -4.54 6.72
C LEU A 79 12.47 -3.96 5.73
N GLU A 80 12.00 -3.21 4.72
CA GLU A 80 12.89 -2.54 3.77
C GLU A 80 13.57 -1.28 4.32
N GLY A 81 12.97 -0.61 5.31
CA GLY A 81 13.56 0.56 5.98
C GLY A 81 14.56 0.22 7.08
N ALA A 82 14.62 -1.04 7.52
CA ALA A 82 15.56 -1.54 8.52
C ALA A 82 16.92 -1.96 7.94
N ARG A 83 17.24 -1.54 6.71
CA ARG A 83 18.48 -1.85 5.99
C ARG A 83 19.20 -0.58 5.58
#